data_AF-A0AAN0ISP0-F1
#
_entry.id   AF-A0AAN0ISP0-F1
#
_cell.length_a   1.000
_cell.length_b   1.000
_cell.length_c   1.000
_cell.angle_alpha   90.00
_cell.angle_beta   90.00
_cell.angle_gamma   90.00
#
_symmetry.space_group_name_H-M   'P 1'
#
loop_
_entity.id
_entity.type
_entity.pdbx_description
1 polymer ?
#
loop_
_entity_poly.entity_id
_entity_poly.type
_entity_poly.pdbx_seq_one_letter_code
_entity_poly.pdbx_strand_id
1 'polypeptide(L)'
;MDRPGEAVSFQQGDILHVLNGSDEEWWQAALVGPSAEDGVQGLIPSKQRLEKKARTSTKNVKFGEPDDRRSSSMSTKLRTSFKKKLGFGKRNSSPQTNATASSVEQSEEPQDEEMLSFYEPVTLQKRGYARPVIVLGPLKEDINDKLVNDFPEKFAGCVPHTTRKARQGEVDGRDYHFVTSVEQMERDIQAHLFIEAGRYKDNLYGTSIQAVREVAEQNKHCILGVSGYAIKRLH
;
A
#
# COMPACT_ATOMS: atom_id res chain seq x y z
N MET A 1 -8.60 -20.24 -36.81
CA MET A 1 -8.61 -19.00 -36.02
C MET A 1 -9.42 -19.31 -34.77
N ASP A 2 -8.73 -19.64 -33.68
CA ASP A 2 -9.39 -19.82 -32.39
C ASP A 2 -10.01 -18.49 -31.96
N ARG A 3 -11.22 -18.55 -31.40
CA ARG A 3 -11.81 -17.38 -30.74
C ARG A 3 -10.79 -16.88 -29.70
N PRO A 4 -10.50 -15.57 -29.63
CA PRO A 4 -9.84 -15.05 -28.44
C PRO A 4 -10.71 -15.45 -27.23
N GLY A 5 -10.10 -16.12 -26.26
CA GLY A 5 -10.81 -16.57 -25.06
C GLY A 5 -11.59 -15.43 -24.42
N GLU A 6 -12.72 -15.73 -23.80
CA GLU A 6 -13.50 -14.72 -23.09
C GLU A 6 -12.66 -14.08 -21.98
N ALA A 7 -12.80 -12.78 -21.76
CA ALA A 7 -12.06 -12.10 -20.71
C ALA A 7 -12.59 -12.51 -19.32
N VAL A 8 -11.69 -12.73 -18.36
CA VAL A 8 -12.07 -13.05 -16.97
C VAL A 8 -12.08 -11.77 -16.15
N SER A 9 -13.17 -11.55 -15.41
CA SER A 9 -13.26 -10.50 -14.39
C SER A 9 -12.69 -10.99 -13.07
N PHE A 10 -11.91 -10.16 -12.40
CA PHE A 10 -11.31 -10.43 -11.09
C PHE A 10 -11.25 -9.14 -10.25
N GLN A 11 -11.02 -9.29 -8.95
CA GLN A 11 -10.93 -8.22 -7.97
C GLN A 11 -9.55 -8.22 -7.28
N GLN A 12 -9.29 -7.16 -6.50
CA GLN A 12 -8.08 -7.09 -5.68
C GLN A 12 -8.08 -8.24 -4.65
N GLY A 13 -6.98 -9.00 -4.61
CA GLY A 13 -6.82 -10.15 -3.72
C GLY A 13 -7.15 -11.50 -4.37
N ASP A 14 -7.77 -11.50 -5.55
CA ASP A 14 -7.94 -12.74 -6.31
C ASP A 14 -6.59 -13.30 -6.74
N ILE A 15 -6.46 -14.63 -6.70
CA ILE A 15 -5.27 -15.34 -7.12
C ILE A 15 -5.48 -15.86 -8.54
N LEU A 16 -4.52 -15.60 -9.42
CA LEU A 16 -4.57 -15.96 -10.84
C LEU A 16 -3.44 -16.93 -11.16
N HIS A 17 -3.79 -18.11 -11.70
CA HIS A 17 -2.83 -19.04 -12.26
C HIS A 17 -2.62 -18.70 -13.74
N VAL A 18 -1.47 -18.12 -14.07
CA VAL A 18 -1.12 -17.75 -15.46
C VAL A 18 -0.68 -19.00 -16.22
N LEU A 19 -1.53 -19.47 -17.14
CA LEU A 19 -1.31 -20.66 -17.97
C LEU A 19 -0.43 -20.35 -19.18
N ASN A 20 -0.61 -19.16 -19.77
CA ASN A 20 0.22 -18.68 -20.86
C ASN A 20 0.39 -17.15 -20.76
N GLY A 21 1.64 -16.71 -20.60
CA GLY A 21 2.03 -15.30 -20.53
C GLY A 21 2.86 -14.81 -21.72
N SER A 22 2.88 -15.54 -22.85
CA SER A 22 3.78 -15.25 -23.98
C SER A 22 3.38 -14.01 -24.79
N ASP A 23 2.09 -13.66 -24.80
CA ASP A 23 1.57 -12.52 -25.55
C ASP A 23 1.74 -11.22 -24.75
N GLU A 24 2.15 -10.15 -25.45
CA GLU A 24 2.48 -8.86 -24.85
C GLU A 24 1.27 -8.06 -24.37
N GLU A 25 0.06 -8.38 -24.82
CA GLU A 25 -1.17 -7.63 -24.52
C GLU A 25 -2.14 -8.43 -23.66
N TRP A 26 -2.23 -9.75 -23.86
CA TRP A 26 -3.20 -10.60 -23.15
C TRP A 26 -2.58 -11.91 -22.67
N TRP A 27 -2.78 -12.23 -21.39
CA TRP A 27 -2.38 -13.52 -20.82
C TRP A 27 -3.60 -14.43 -20.65
N GLN A 28 -3.37 -15.73 -20.79
CA GLN A 28 -4.37 -16.75 -20.47
C GLN A 28 -4.16 -17.18 -19.02
N ALA A 29 -5.21 -17.06 -18.20
CA ALA A 29 -5.17 -17.39 -16.78
C ALA A 29 -6.45 -18.04 -16.29
N ALA A 30 -6.38 -18.70 -15.14
CA ALA A 30 -7.53 -19.21 -14.40
C ALA A 30 -7.61 -18.57 -13.01
N LEU A 31 -8.83 -18.29 -12.54
CA LEU A 31 -9.05 -17.90 -11.14
C LEU A 31 -8.82 -19.09 -10.22
N VAL A 32 -8.01 -18.90 -9.17
CA VAL A 32 -7.72 -19.95 -8.20
C VAL A 32 -8.71 -19.87 -7.05
N GLY A 33 -9.47 -20.95 -6.84
CA GLY A 33 -10.43 -21.04 -5.73
C GLY A 33 -9.76 -21.25 -4.36
N PRO A 34 -10.53 -21.18 -3.25
CA PRO A 34 -10.00 -21.37 -1.89
C PRO A 34 -9.29 -22.71 -1.66
N SER A 35 -9.68 -23.74 -2.41
CA SER A 35 -9.08 -25.09 -2.38
C SER A 35 -7.81 -25.21 -3.25
N ALA A 36 -7.29 -24.10 -3.78
CA ALA A 36 -6.18 -24.05 -4.74
C ALA A 36 -6.45 -24.82 -6.04
N GLU A 37 -7.70 -24.83 -6.49
CA GLU A 37 -8.14 -25.43 -7.75
C GLU A 37 -8.35 -24.36 -8.83
N ASP A 38 -8.02 -24.69 -10.07
CA ASP A 38 -8.24 -23.81 -11.22
C ASP A 38 -9.73 -23.75 -11.56
N GLY A 39 -10.30 -22.56 -11.45
CA GLY A 39 -11.67 -22.25 -11.79
C GLY A 39 -11.82 -21.75 -13.22
N VAL A 40 -12.57 -20.67 -13.39
CA VAL A 40 -12.88 -20.10 -14.71
C VAL A 40 -11.60 -19.62 -15.40
N GLN A 41 -11.36 -20.15 -16.59
CA GLN A 41 -10.25 -19.77 -17.46
C GLN A 41 -10.68 -18.69 -18.45
N GLY A 42 -9.76 -17.79 -18.77
CA GLY A 42 -9.90 -16.89 -19.91
C GLY A 42 -8.75 -15.88 -19.99
N LEU A 43 -9.01 -14.74 -20.63
CA LEU A 43 -7.99 -13.73 -20.89
C LEU A 43 -7.95 -12.65 -19.80
N ILE A 44 -6.74 -12.30 -19.37
CA ILE A 44 -6.44 -11.16 -18.49
C ILE A 44 -5.45 -10.21 -19.19
N PRO A 45 -5.48 -8.90 -18.93
CA PRO A 45 -4.53 -7.98 -19.55
C PRO A 45 -3.11 -8.28 -19.05
N SER A 46 -2.13 -8.24 -19.93
CA SER A 46 -0.73 -8.40 -19.53
C SER A 46 -0.26 -7.25 -18.62
N LYS A 47 0.82 -7.49 -17.86
CA LYS A 47 1.47 -6.43 -17.07
C LYS A 47 1.85 -5.22 -17.93
N GLN A 48 2.44 -5.45 -19.10
CA GLN A 48 2.85 -4.37 -20.01
C GLN A 48 1.67 -3.54 -20.51
N ARG A 49 0.54 -4.18 -20.84
CA ARG A 49 -0.67 -3.49 -21.28
C ARG A 49 -1.22 -2.55 -20.20
N LEU A 50 -1.22 -2.99 -18.95
CA LEU A 50 -1.66 -2.20 -17.81
C LEU A 50 -0.73 -1.00 -17.56
N GLU A 51 0.59 -1.22 -17.59
CA GLU A 51 1.59 -0.16 -17.44
C GLU A 51 1.48 0.90 -18.54
N LYS A 52 1.34 0.49 -19.82
CA LYS A 52 1.12 1.41 -20.95
C LYS A 52 -0.12 2.27 -20.72
N LYS A 53 -1.24 1.65 -20.29
CA LYS A 53 -2.50 2.35 -20.00
C LYS A 53 -2.34 3.36 -18.86
N ALA A 54 -1.69 2.99 -17.77
CA ALA A 54 -1.46 3.87 -16.63
C ALA A 54 -0.59 5.09 -17.02
N ARG A 55 0.49 4.88 -17.77
CA ARG A 55 1.36 5.95 -18.29
C ARG A 55 0.61 6.93 -19.19
N THR A 56 -0.37 6.47 -19.96
CA THR A 56 -1.22 7.35 -20.76
C THR A 56 -2.25 8.10 -19.94
N SER A 57 -2.78 7.46 -18.88
CA SER A 57 -3.74 8.10 -17.99
C SER A 57 -3.11 9.23 -17.18
N THR A 58 -1.94 9.04 -16.58
CA THR A 58 -1.27 10.09 -15.78
C THR A 58 -0.87 11.31 -16.61
N LYS A 59 -0.47 11.11 -17.88
CA LYS A 59 -0.16 12.21 -18.81
C LYS A 59 -1.34 13.14 -19.11
N ASN A 60 -2.57 12.64 -19.00
CA ASN A 60 -3.77 13.41 -19.27
C ASN A 60 -4.31 14.15 -18.02
N VAL A 61 -3.77 13.90 -16.83
CA VAL A 61 -4.16 14.60 -15.59
C VAL A 61 -3.17 15.73 -15.27
N LYS A 62 -2.91 16.62 -16.22
CA LYS A 62 -2.33 17.93 -15.91
C LYS A 62 -3.47 18.92 -15.70
N PHE A 63 -3.81 19.17 -14.43
CA PHE A 63 -4.65 20.30 -14.05
C PHE A 63 -3.93 21.59 -14.48
N GLY A 64 -4.53 22.35 -15.39
CA GLY A 64 -4.09 23.72 -15.63
C GLY A 64 -4.32 24.56 -14.38
N GLU A 65 -3.33 25.36 -13.99
CA GLU A 65 -3.47 26.38 -12.95
C GLU A 65 -4.67 27.29 -13.27
N PRO A 66 -5.49 27.68 -12.27
CA PRO A 66 -6.53 28.66 -12.47
C PRO A 66 -5.90 30.06 -12.58
N ASP A 67 -5.82 30.58 -13.81
CA ASP A 67 -5.44 31.98 -14.06
C ASP A 67 -6.61 32.89 -13.63
N ASP A 68 -6.34 33.69 -12.59
CA ASP A 68 -7.34 34.44 -11.86
C ASP A 68 -7.45 35.87 -12.43
N ARG A 69 -8.20 36.07 -13.53
CA ARG A 69 -8.63 37.41 -13.98
C ARG A 69 -10.04 37.44 -14.58
N ARG A 70 -10.91 38.25 -13.96
CA ARG A 70 -12.30 38.56 -14.37
C ARG A 70 -12.36 39.41 -15.64
N SER A 71 -13.29 39.07 -16.56
CA SER A 71 -14.38 39.92 -17.09
C SER A 71 -14.67 39.80 -18.61
N SER A 72 -15.94 39.49 -18.86
CA SER A 72 -16.86 39.92 -19.94
C SER A 72 -16.81 39.33 -21.36
N SER A 73 -18.01 38.84 -21.72
CA SER A 73 -18.74 39.03 -22.99
C SER A 73 -18.54 38.02 -24.14
N MET A 74 -19.55 37.15 -24.26
CA MET A 74 -20.37 36.89 -25.45
C MET A 74 -19.69 36.80 -26.84
N SER A 75 -19.76 35.62 -27.46
CA SER A 75 -20.45 35.40 -28.75
C SER A 75 -20.17 33.99 -29.31
N THR A 76 -20.89 33.68 -30.38
CA THR A 76 -21.31 32.38 -30.87
C THR A 76 -20.40 31.82 -31.98
N LYS A 77 -20.59 30.52 -32.28
CA LYS A 77 -20.39 29.82 -33.56
C LYS A 77 -19.01 29.18 -33.90
N LEU A 78 -19.12 27.86 -34.08
CA LEU A 78 -18.71 27.00 -35.20
C LEU A 78 -17.26 26.95 -35.71
N ARG A 79 -16.80 25.69 -35.84
CA ARG A 79 -16.02 25.06 -36.93
C ARG A 79 -14.78 25.81 -37.45
N THR A 80 -13.62 25.17 -37.47
CA THR A 80 -13.08 24.43 -38.64
C THR A 80 -11.61 24.06 -38.41
N SER A 81 -11.21 23.02 -39.11
CA SER A 81 -9.88 22.42 -39.17
C SER A 81 -8.79 23.31 -39.80
N PHE A 82 -7.55 22.86 -39.60
CA PHE A 82 -6.40 22.90 -40.51
C PHE A 82 -5.29 23.95 -40.32
N LYS A 83 -4.09 23.38 -40.12
CA LYS A 83 -2.83 23.61 -40.85
C LYS A 83 -1.99 24.87 -40.53
N LYS A 84 -0.84 24.56 -39.93
CA LYS A 84 0.53 24.74 -40.47
C LYS A 84 0.92 26.14 -41.02
N LYS A 85 1.97 26.67 -40.38
CA LYS A 85 3.31 26.99 -40.96
C LYS A 85 3.66 28.47 -41.16
N LEU A 86 4.94 28.74 -40.83
CA LEU A 86 5.82 29.86 -41.19
C LEU A 86 5.49 31.20 -40.51
N GLY A 87 6.42 32.00 -40.00
CA GLY A 87 7.87 32.01 -40.12
C GLY A 87 8.35 33.45 -40.35
N PHE A 88 9.49 33.79 -39.74
CA PHE A 88 10.39 34.93 -40.01
C PHE A 88 10.04 36.36 -39.55
N GLY A 89 11.03 36.97 -38.86
CA GLY A 89 11.15 38.42 -38.58
C GLY A 89 11.73 38.68 -37.18
N LYS A 90 13.02 38.45 -36.91
CA LYS A 90 14.21 39.29 -37.19
C LYS A 90 14.37 40.50 -36.24
N ARG A 91 15.34 40.37 -35.29
CA ARG A 91 16.33 41.35 -34.74
C ARG A 91 15.76 42.64 -34.08
N ASN A 92 16.25 43.16 -32.95
CA ASN A 92 17.65 43.40 -32.58
C ASN A 92 17.81 43.83 -31.10
N SER A 93 19.05 43.71 -30.62
CA SER A 93 19.77 44.49 -29.59
C SER A 93 19.37 44.47 -28.10
N SER A 94 20.30 43.90 -27.33
CA SER A 94 20.58 44.00 -25.88
C SER A 94 20.79 45.45 -25.38
N PRO A 95 20.82 45.71 -24.05
CA PRO A 95 22.06 45.48 -23.29
C PRO A 95 21.89 44.83 -21.91
N GLN A 96 23.01 44.24 -21.48
CA GLN A 96 23.26 43.55 -20.21
C GLN A 96 22.97 44.41 -18.97
N THR A 97 22.37 43.79 -17.95
CA THR A 97 22.70 44.06 -16.55
C THR A 97 22.88 42.73 -15.82
N ASN A 98 24.04 42.61 -15.16
CA ASN A 98 24.43 41.46 -14.37
C ASN A 98 23.61 41.40 -13.09
N ALA A 99 22.92 40.28 -12.85
CA ALA A 99 22.47 39.91 -11.52
C ALA A 99 22.71 38.41 -11.33
N THR A 100 23.76 38.15 -10.57
CA THR A 100 24.16 36.89 -9.99
C THR A 100 22.96 36.22 -9.30
N ALA A 101 22.47 35.12 -9.86
CA ALA A 101 21.54 34.22 -9.18
C ALA A 101 22.17 32.83 -9.18
N SER A 102 22.61 32.44 -7.99
CA SER A 102 23.10 31.13 -7.62
C SER A 102 22.30 30.00 -8.27
N SER A 103 22.98 29.17 -9.04
CA SER A 103 22.51 27.86 -9.48
C SER A 103 22.16 27.05 -8.23
N VAL A 104 20.86 26.99 -7.92
CA VAL A 104 20.33 25.95 -7.05
C VAL A 104 20.25 24.72 -7.94
N GLU A 105 21.30 23.92 -7.93
CA GLU A 105 21.25 22.55 -8.42
C GLU A 105 20.21 21.84 -7.55
N GLN A 106 18.97 21.80 -8.03
CA GLN A 106 17.98 20.84 -7.57
C GLN A 106 18.56 19.47 -7.91
N SER A 107 19.13 18.83 -6.89
CA SER A 107 19.28 17.38 -6.87
C SER A 107 17.88 16.81 -7.10
N GLU A 108 17.61 16.41 -8.34
CA GLU A 108 16.52 15.52 -8.69
C GLU A 108 16.83 14.18 -8.01
N GLU A 109 16.49 14.09 -6.72
CA GLU A 109 16.27 12.81 -6.06
C GLU A 109 15.34 12.02 -7.00
N PRO A 110 15.74 10.83 -7.48
CA PRO A 110 14.84 10.02 -8.26
C PRO A 110 13.65 9.76 -7.36
N GLN A 111 12.51 10.36 -7.71
CA GLN A 111 11.24 9.89 -7.18
C GLN A 111 11.22 8.42 -7.59
N ASP A 112 11.44 7.54 -6.62
CA ASP A 112 11.07 6.14 -6.73
C ASP A 112 9.58 6.16 -7.04
N GLU A 113 9.23 6.29 -8.33
CA GLU A 113 7.90 6.04 -8.81
C GLU A 113 7.66 4.60 -8.41
N GLU A 114 6.97 4.43 -7.29
CA GLU A 114 6.52 3.16 -6.75
C GLU A 114 5.74 2.49 -7.89
N MET A 115 6.47 1.69 -8.66
CA MET A 115 6.01 1.17 -9.93
C MET A 115 4.81 0.31 -9.60
N LEU A 116 3.61 0.82 -9.94
CA LEU A 116 2.34 0.16 -9.69
C LEU A 116 2.43 -1.29 -10.15
N SER A 117 2.61 -2.21 -9.21
CA SER A 117 2.65 -3.62 -9.52
C SER A 117 1.21 -4.10 -9.63
N PHE A 118 0.66 -4.05 -10.84
CA PHE A 118 -0.72 -4.47 -11.11
C PHE A 118 -0.99 -5.94 -10.77
N TYR A 119 0.07 -6.76 -10.84
CA TYR A 119 0.07 -8.14 -10.40
C TYR A 119 1.25 -8.35 -9.44
N GLU A 120 1.04 -9.14 -8.41
CA GLU A 120 2.10 -9.58 -7.49
C GLU A 120 2.29 -11.09 -7.65
N PRO A 121 3.50 -11.57 -8.00
CA PRO A 121 3.74 -13.00 -8.10
C PRO A 121 3.69 -13.64 -6.71
N VAL A 122 2.92 -14.70 -6.58
CA VAL A 122 2.72 -15.40 -5.31
C VAL A 122 3.06 -16.89 -5.43
N THR A 123 3.39 -17.50 -4.29
CA THR A 123 3.57 -18.95 -4.18
C THR A 123 2.76 -19.47 -3.00
N LEU A 124 2.18 -20.66 -3.16
CA LEU A 124 1.43 -21.29 -2.08
C LEU A 124 2.40 -21.78 -1.00
N GLN A 125 2.29 -21.24 0.21
CA GLN A 125 3.09 -21.65 1.35
C GLN A 125 2.24 -22.37 2.39
N LYS A 126 2.58 -23.63 2.69
CA LYS A 126 2.00 -24.35 3.83
C LYS A 126 2.64 -23.84 5.12
N ARG A 127 1.83 -23.39 6.08
CA ARG A 127 2.29 -22.90 7.38
C ARG A 127 1.86 -23.86 8.48
N GLY A 128 2.76 -24.10 9.44
CA GLY A 128 2.50 -24.94 10.61
C GLY A 128 1.92 -24.17 11.80
N TYR A 129 1.43 -22.94 11.58
CA TYR A 129 0.94 -22.06 12.63
C TYR A 129 -0.25 -21.23 12.12
N ALA A 130 -1.11 -20.80 13.04
CA ALA A 130 -2.24 -19.94 12.74
C ALA A 130 -1.76 -18.51 12.40
N ARG A 131 -2.21 -17.97 11.26
CA ARG A 131 -1.77 -16.65 10.77
C ARG A 131 -2.29 -15.53 11.70
N PRO A 132 -1.48 -14.50 12.03
CA PRO A 132 -1.99 -13.29 12.64
C PRO A 132 -3.02 -12.59 11.75
N VAL A 133 -3.93 -11.82 12.36
CA VAL A 133 -5.00 -11.09 11.67
C VAL A 133 -4.90 -9.61 12.05
N ILE A 134 -4.89 -8.75 11.05
CA ILE A 134 -4.93 -7.30 11.20
C ILE A 134 -6.19 -6.81 10.49
N VAL A 135 -7.08 -6.16 11.23
CA VAL A 135 -8.26 -5.48 10.67
C VAL A 135 -7.96 -3.98 10.60
N LEU A 136 -8.12 -3.40 9.41
CA LEU A 136 -7.89 -1.98 9.16
C LEU A 136 -9.19 -1.30 8.73
N GLY A 137 -9.32 -0.02 9.08
CA GLY A 137 -10.46 0.81 8.69
C GLY A 137 -11.48 1.05 9.82
N PRO A 138 -12.63 1.66 9.50
CA PRO A 138 -13.71 1.88 10.45
C PRO A 138 -14.16 0.57 11.10
N LEU A 139 -14.61 0.64 12.36
CA LEU A 139 -15.09 -0.50 13.13
C LEU A 139 -14.05 -1.58 13.46
N LYS A 140 -12.75 -1.35 13.18
CA LYS A 140 -11.71 -2.34 13.48
C LYS A 140 -11.71 -2.80 14.93
N GLU A 141 -11.97 -1.90 15.89
CA GLU A 141 -12.00 -2.25 17.31
C GLU A 141 -13.19 -3.16 17.64
N ASP A 142 -14.39 -2.81 17.17
CA ASP A 142 -15.59 -3.62 17.38
C ASP A 142 -15.47 -5.01 16.75
N ILE A 143 -14.84 -5.10 15.57
CA ILE A 143 -14.59 -6.39 14.90
C ILE A 143 -13.56 -7.20 15.70
N ASN A 144 -12.47 -6.59 16.14
CA ASN A 144 -11.44 -7.25 16.94
C ASN A 144 -12.04 -7.84 18.23
N ASP A 145 -12.82 -7.03 18.95
CA ASP A 145 -13.47 -7.45 20.19
C ASP A 145 -14.44 -8.60 19.96
N LYS A 146 -15.27 -8.53 18.90
CA LYS A 146 -16.19 -9.62 18.56
C LYS A 146 -15.46 -10.91 18.18
N LEU A 147 -14.38 -10.84 17.39
CA LEU A 147 -13.62 -12.03 17.01
C LEU A 147 -13.06 -12.76 18.23
N VAL A 148 -12.52 -12.03 19.21
CA VAL A 148 -11.96 -12.62 20.42
C VAL A 148 -13.06 -13.15 21.36
N ASN A 149 -14.17 -12.43 21.51
CA ASN A 149 -15.25 -12.81 22.42
C ASN A 149 -16.15 -13.93 21.89
N ASP A 150 -16.50 -13.89 20.60
CA ASP A 150 -17.43 -14.83 19.99
C ASP A 150 -16.76 -16.18 19.62
N PHE A 151 -15.44 -16.15 19.38
CA PHE A 151 -14.65 -17.32 18.95
C PHE A 151 -13.32 -17.47 19.73
N PRO A 152 -13.37 -17.56 21.08
CA PRO A 152 -12.18 -17.58 21.94
C PRO A 152 -11.29 -18.81 21.73
N GLU A 153 -11.82 -19.87 21.10
CA GLU A 153 -11.06 -21.06 20.72
C GLU A 153 -10.21 -20.85 19.46
N LYS A 154 -10.53 -19.85 18.63
CA LYS A 154 -9.83 -19.55 17.37
C LYS A 154 -9.01 -18.28 17.42
N PHE A 155 -9.43 -17.28 18.19
CA PHE A 155 -8.83 -15.96 18.21
C PHE A 155 -8.38 -15.57 19.62
N ALA A 156 -7.29 -14.81 19.69
CA ALA A 156 -6.84 -14.17 20.92
C ALA A 156 -6.05 -12.90 20.59
N GLY A 157 -6.08 -11.92 21.50
CA GLY A 157 -5.13 -10.82 21.48
C GLY A 157 -3.80 -11.25 22.10
N CYS A 158 -2.70 -10.65 21.66
CA CYS A 158 -1.41 -10.75 22.33
C CYS A 158 -1.28 -9.65 23.41
N VAL A 159 -0.46 -9.90 24.44
CA VAL A 159 -0.19 -8.92 25.49
C VAL A 159 0.91 -7.95 25.02
N PRO A 160 0.63 -6.64 24.87
CA PRO A 160 1.62 -5.66 24.47
C PRO A 160 2.57 -5.31 25.62
N HIS A 161 3.68 -4.66 25.31
CA HIS A 161 4.65 -4.17 26.29
C HIS A 161 4.46 -2.67 26.50
N THR A 162 4.75 -2.18 27.72
CA THR A 162 4.83 -0.75 28.00
C THR A 162 5.85 -0.43 29.08
N THR A 163 6.50 0.73 28.98
CA THR A 163 7.32 1.29 30.07
C THR A 163 6.50 2.05 31.11
N ARG A 164 5.20 2.24 30.87
CA ARG A 164 4.31 2.89 31.81
C ARG A 164 4.20 2.04 33.07
N LYS A 165 4.20 2.66 34.25
CA LYS A 165 3.88 1.96 35.49
C LYS A 165 2.45 1.39 35.46
N ALA A 166 2.28 0.18 35.97
CA ALA A 166 0.98 -0.44 36.15
C ALA A 166 0.06 0.44 37.00
N ARG A 167 -1.19 0.60 36.56
CA ARG A 167 -2.26 1.25 37.33
C ARG A 167 -2.88 0.26 38.30
N GLN A 168 -3.61 0.78 39.27
CA GLN A 168 -4.38 -0.06 40.19
C GLN A 168 -5.37 -0.93 39.41
N GLY A 169 -5.29 -2.25 39.60
CA GLY A 169 -6.13 -3.25 38.93
C GLY A 169 -5.55 -3.84 37.64
N GLU A 170 -4.51 -3.24 37.08
CA GLU A 170 -3.76 -3.85 35.96
C GLU A 170 -2.83 -4.95 36.48
N VAL A 171 -2.70 -6.01 35.70
CA VAL A 171 -1.89 -7.20 36.02
C VAL A 171 -0.83 -7.39 34.94
N ASP A 172 0.43 -7.54 35.38
CA ASP A 172 1.55 -7.83 34.50
C ASP A 172 1.37 -9.18 33.80
N GLY A 173 1.62 -9.20 32.49
CA GLY A 173 1.41 -10.38 31.63
C GLY A 173 -0.06 -10.66 31.28
N ARG A 174 -1.00 -9.80 31.68
CA ARG A 174 -2.40 -9.84 31.23
C ARG A 174 -2.79 -8.58 30.48
N ASP A 175 -2.62 -7.42 31.12
CA ASP A 175 -2.99 -6.13 30.55
C ASP A 175 -1.84 -5.60 29.67
N TYR A 176 -0.63 -5.63 30.23
CA TYR A 176 0.63 -5.33 29.54
C TYR A 176 1.76 -6.16 30.16
N HIS A 177 2.86 -6.32 29.43
CA HIS A 177 4.17 -6.54 30.02
C HIS A 177 4.76 -5.20 30.44
N PHE A 178 4.82 -4.96 31.74
CA PHE A 178 5.30 -3.70 32.31
C PHE A 178 6.83 -3.72 32.41
N VAL A 179 7.48 -3.12 31.41
CA VAL A 179 8.95 -3.05 31.31
C VAL A 179 9.48 -1.95 32.21
N THR A 180 10.42 -2.27 33.09
CA THR A 180 10.95 -1.31 34.07
C THR A 180 12.03 -0.39 33.51
N SER A 181 12.86 -0.85 32.58
CA SER A 181 13.92 -0.06 31.94
C SER A 181 13.47 0.41 30.55
N VAL A 182 13.35 1.73 30.42
CA VAL A 182 13.09 2.38 29.12
C VAL A 182 14.23 2.08 28.17
N GLU A 183 15.47 2.14 28.64
CA GLU A 183 16.68 1.91 27.85
C GLU A 183 16.74 0.48 27.30
N GLN A 184 16.27 -0.52 28.06
CA GLN A 184 16.14 -1.89 27.57
C GLN A 184 15.08 -1.96 26.46
N MET A 185 13.90 -1.38 26.66
CA MET A 185 12.85 -1.41 25.63
C MET A 185 13.28 -0.67 24.36
N GLU A 186 14.01 0.44 24.47
CA GLU A 186 14.59 1.15 23.31
C GLU A 186 15.60 0.28 22.55
N ARG A 187 16.47 -0.45 23.26
CA ARG A 187 17.39 -1.42 22.64
C ARG A 187 16.64 -2.55 21.94
N ASP A 188 15.58 -3.07 22.53
CA ASP A 188 14.78 -4.14 21.93
C ASP A 188 14.02 -3.67 20.69
N ILE A 189 13.55 -2.41 20.68
CA ILE A 189 12.96 -1.77 19.50
C ILE A 189 14.01 -1.61 18.39
N GLN A 190 15.22 -1.16 18.72
CA GLN A 190 16.34 -1.04 17.77
C GLN A 190 16.81 -2.41 17.24
N ALA A 191 16.71 -3.46 18.05
CA ALA A 191 17.00 -4.84 17.68
C ALA A 191 15.85 -5.51 16.88
N HIS A 192 14.84 -4.75 16.45
CA HIS A 192 13.70 -5.23 15.66
C HIS A 192 12.89 -6.35 16.33
N LEU A 193 12.81 -6.36 17.67
CA LEU A 193 12.00 -7.34 18.41
C LEU A 193 10.51 -6.99 18.46
N PHE A 194 10.13 -5.82 17.92
CA PHE A 194 8.77 -5.28 17.90
C PHE A 194 8.26 -5.09 16.47
N ILE A 195 7.05 -5.62 16.20
CA ILE A 195 6.36 -5.40 14.92
C ILE A 195 5.82 -3.98 14.80
N GLU A 196 5.51 -3.37 15.95
CA GLU A 196 5.11 -1.97 16.06
C GLU A 196 5.50 -1.48 17.45
N ALA A 197 6.01 -0.25 17.52
CA ALA A 197 6.28 0.43 18.76
C ALA A 197 6.06 1.94 18.58
N GLY A 198 5.65 2.61 19.65
CA GLY A 198 5.36 4.03 19.66
C GLY A 198 5.48 4.63 21.06
N ARG A 199 5.52 5.95 21.13
CA ARG A 199 5.56 6.70 22.40
C ARG A 199 4.22 7.42 22.60
N TYR A 200 3.66 7.30 23.81
CA TYR A 200 2.45 8.01 24.21
C TYR A 200 2.58 8.47 25.66
N LYS A 201 2.38 9.78 25.90
CA LYS A 201 2.54 10.42 27.23
C LYS A 201 3.84 9.97 27.91
N ASP A 202 4.96 10.14 27.21
CA ASP A 202 6.34 9.81 27.64
C ASP A 202 6.63 8.33 27.93
N ASN A 203 5.67 7.43 27.71
CA ASN A 203 5.87 5.99 27.87
C ASN A 203 5.95 5.31 26.51
N LEU A 204 6.80 4.29 26.41
CA LEU A 204 6.87 3.43 25.24
C LEU A 204 5.78 2.37 25.32
N TYR A 205 5.27 1.99 24.15
CA TYR A 205 4.34 0.90 23.93
C TYR A 205 4.80 0.11 22.73
N GLY A 206 4.60 -1.20 22.73
CA GLY A 206 4.91 -1.99 21.55
C GLY A 206 4.34 -3.40 21.58
N THR A 207 4.13 -3.96 20.41
CA THR A 207 3.73 -5.36 20.22
C THR A 207 4.95 -6.15 19.80
N SER A 208 5.43 -7.06 20.66
CA SER A 208 6.63 -7.84 20.39
C SER A 208 6.33 -8.98 19.42
N ILE A 209 7.31 -9.37 18.61
CA ILE A 209 7.20 -10.54 17.72
C ILE A 209 6.91 -11.80 18.56
N GLN A 210 7.52 -11.88 19.75
CA GLN A 210 7.35 -13.01 20.66
C GLN A 210 5.90 -13.14 21.15
N ALA A 211 5.26 -12.04 21.56
CA ALA A 211 3.87 -12.07 22.02
C ALA A 211 2.90 -12.55 20.92
N VAL A 212 3.19 -12.23 19.65
CA VAL A 212 2.40 -12.73 18.51
C VAL A 212 2.65 -14.23 18.28
N ARG A 213 3.89 -14.68 18.40
CA ARG A 213 4.26 -16.10 18.25
C ARG A 213 3.60 -16.98 19.31
N GLU A 214 3.58 -16.53 20.56
CA GLU A 214 2.96 -17.28 21.67
C GLU A 214 1.48 -17.59 21.42
N VAL A 215 0.75 -16.67 20.79
CA VAL A 215 -0.65 -16.91 20.40
C VAL A 215 -0.73 -17.88 19.22
N ALA A 216 0.16 -17.73 18.23
CA ALA A 216 0.20 -18.62 17.07
C ALA A 216 0.55 -20.07 17.44
N GLU A 217 1.43 -20.26 18.43
CA GLU A 217 1.83 -21.57 18.98
C GLU A 217 0.69 -22.27 19.73
N GLN A 218 -0.28 -21.51 20.23
CA GLN A 218 -1.53 -22.04 20.79
C GLN A 218 -2.54 -22.43 19.69
N ASN A 219 -2.14 -22.42 18.42
CA ASN A 219 -3.00 -22.63 17.24
C ASN A 219 -4.16 -21.63 17.14
N LYS A 220 -3.98 -20.40 17.66
CA LYS A 220 -4.96 -19.31 17.55
C LYS A 220 -4.47 -18.21 16.62
N HIS A 221 -5.41 -17.60 15.93
CA HIS A 221 -5.18 -16.38 15.17
C HIS A 221 -4.99 -15.21 16.13
N CYS A 222 -3.78 -14.65 16.14
CA CYS A 222 -3.49 -13.45 16.91
C CYS A 222 -4.15 -12.22 16.28
N ILE A 223 -5.14 -11.64 16.95
CA ILE A 223 -5.73 -10.35 16.56
C ILE A 223 -4.78 -9.23 16.97
N LEU A 224 -4.34 -8.42 16.00
CA LEU A 224 -3.38 -7.36 16.21
C LEU A 224 -4.03 -5.98 16.03
N GLY A 225 -4.02 -5.18 17.10
CA GLY A 225 -4.45 -3.78 17.10
C GLY A 225 -3.41 -2.80 16.55
N VAL A 226 -2.67 -3.18 15.50
CA VAL A 226 -1.53 -2.42 14.95
C VAL A 226 -1.91 -1.65 13.67
N SER A 227 -1.05 -0.72 13.25
CA SER A 227 -1.21 -0.04 11.95
C SER A 227 -0.78 -0.93 10.77
N GLY A 228 -1.15 -0.53 9.55
CA GLY A 228 -0.72 -1.22 8.32
C GLY A 228 0.79 -1.27 8.12
N TYR A 229 1.57 -0.42 8.79
CA TYR A 229 3.03 -0.44 8.75
C TYR A 229 3.61 -1.74 9.34
N ALA A 230 2.92 -2.32 10.33
CA ALA A 230 3.35 -3.57 10.97
C ALA A 230 3.32 -4.78 10.02
N ILE A 231 2.54 -4.73 8.94
CA ILE A 231 2.43 -5.82 7.96
C ILE A 231 3.81 -6.18 7.42
N LYS A 232 4.63 -5.18 7.04
CA LYS A 232 5.97 -5.39 6.47
C LYS A 232 6.94 -6.11 7.41
N ARG A 233 6.67 -6.12 8.73
CA ARG A 233 7.52 -6.76 9.74
C ARG A 233 7.04 -8.17 10.14
N LEU A 234 5.92 -8.63 9.60
CA LEU A 234 5.35 -9.97 9.86
C LEU A 234 5.69 -11.00 8.78
N HIS A 235 6.29 -10.58 7.66
CA HIS A 235 6.69 -11.44 6.55
C HIS A 235 8.03 -12.15 6.79
#